data_AF-A0A7Y4Z8L6-F1
#
_entry.id   AF-A0A7Y4Z8L6-F1
#
_cell.length_a   1.000
_cell.length_b   1.000
_cell.length_c   1.000
_cell.angle_alpha   90.00
_cell.angle_beta   90.00
_cell.angle_gamma   90.00
#
_symmetry.space_group_name_H-M   'P 1'
#
loop_
_entity.id
_entity.type
_entity.pdbx_description
1 polymer ?
#
loop_
_entity_poly.entity_id
_entity_poly.type
_entity_poly.pdbx_seq_one_letter_code
_entity_poly.pdbx_strand_id
1 'polypeptide(L)'
;MKKLTVVYAASLLFLSLNVFAEPHLDQAIEHTTAAIEHGKAGHASVLVEHATPALEHALAGAVVARGVAKSHTDNAVTDLEQAIKHGKEGNDHVGVATTYAETALEHLKAANKK
;
A
#
# COMPACT_ATOMS: atom_id res chain seq x y z
N MET A 1 46.53 23.01 42.22
CA MET A 1 45.37 22.14 42.50
C MET A 1 44.39 22.21 41.34
N LYS A 2 44.13 21.03 40.71
CA LYS A 2 42.93 20.58 39.96
C LYS A 2 42.29 21.57 38.95
N LYS A 3 42.64 21.50 37.66
CA LYS A 3 42.03 20.68 36.58
C LYS A 3 40.53 20.92 36.37
N LEU A 4 40.13 21.39 35.18
CA LEU A 4 39.30 20.64 34.21
C LEU A 4 38.92 21.52 33.01
N THR A 5 39.59 21.27 31.89
CA THR A 5 39.16 21.67 30.54
C THR A 5 37.86 20.94 30.23
N VAL A 6 36.78 21.68 29.91
CA VAL A 6 35.53 21.08 29.45
C VAL A 6 35.30 21.49 28.00
N VAL A 7 35.64 20.56 27.10
CA VAL A 7 35.12 20.46 25.74
C VAL A 7 33.69 19.95 25.86
N TYR A 8 32.68 20.72 25.48
CA TYR A 8 31.35 20.15 25.25
C TYR A 8 31.19 19.87 23.77
N ALA A 9 31.32 18.58 23.47
CA ALA A 9 31.17 17.97 22.18
C ALA A 9 29.77 18.22 21.62
N ALA A 10 29.73 18.39 20.29
CA ALA A 10 28.56 18.18 19.48
C ALA A 10 27.96 16.80 19.82
N SER A 11 26.70 16.78 20.25
CA SER A 11 25.89 15.57 20.17
C SER A 11 24.68 15.92 19.33
N LEU A 12 24.81 15.56 18.05
CA LEU A 12 23.71 15.44 17.10
C LEU A 12 22.61 14.63 17.77
N LEU A 13 21.53 15.31 18.12
CA LEU A 13 20.27 14.69 18.46
C LEU A 13 19.68 14.13 17.14
N PHE A 14 20.22 13.01 16.68
CA PHE A 14 19.50 12.12 15.78
C PHE A 14 18.33 11.56 16.59
N LEU A 15 17.25 12.33 16.66
CA LEU A 15 15.93 11.80 16.95
C LEU A 15 15.62 10.87 15.79
N SER A 16 16.02 9.61 15.93
CA SER A 16 15.50 8.50 15.16
C SER A 16 14.03 8.38 15.52
N LEU A 17 13.20 9.23 14.89
CA LEU A 17 11.79 8.98 14.74
C LEU A 17 11.72 7.74 13.84
N ASN A 18 11.84 6.57 14.45
CA ASN A 18 11.31 5.35 13.89
C ASN A 18 9.80 5.56 13.88
N VAL A 19 9.30 6.32 12.90
CA VAL A 19 7.96 6.15 12.37
C VAL A 19 7.91 4.67 12.06
N PHE A 20 7.23 3.92 12.93
CA PHE A 20 6.95 2.52 12.68
C PHE A 20 6.31 2.51 11.30
N ALA A 21 7.02 1.97 10.30
CA ALA A 21 6.42 1.71 9.02
C ALA A 21 5.39 0.62 9.31
N GLU A 22 4.13 1.00 9.48
CA GLU A 22 3.03 0.05 9.43
C GLU A 22 3.21 -0.80 8.16
N PRO A 23 2.90 -2.10 8.21
CA PRO A 23 3.07 -2.98 7.07
C PRO A 23 1.96 -2.72 6.04
N HIS A 24 1.94 -1.50 5.48
CA HIS A 24 0.89 -1.04 4.59
C HIS A 24 0.72 -1.95 3.38
N LEU A 25 1.81 -2.53 2.85
CA LEU A 25 1.70 -3.48 1.74
C LEU A 25 1.02 -4.80 2.15
N ASP A 26 1.19 -5.27 3.40
CA ASP A 26 0.47 -6.46 3.88
C ASP A 26 -1.04 -6.16 3.99
N GLN A 27 -1.41 -5.00 4.53
CA GLN A 27 -2.82 -4.58 4.63
C GLN A 27 -3.45 -4.34 3.24
N ALA A 28 -2.70 -3.75 2.31
CA ALA A 28 -3.13 -3.59 0.92
C ALA A 28 -3.39 -4.95 0.27
N ILE A 29 -2.51 -5.95 0.50
CA ILE A 29 -2.67 -7.31 0.00
C ILE A 29 -3.92 -7.98 0.59
N GLU A 30 -4.15 -7.84 1.90
CA GLU A 30 -5.32 -8.41 2.58
C GLU A 30 -6.63 -7.87 1.99
N HIS A 31 -6.76 -6.53 1.95
CA HIS A 31 -7.94 -5.89 1.38
C HIS A 31 -8.11 -6.19 -0.12
N THR A 32 -7.03 -6.20 -0.91
CA THR A 32 -7.13 -6.54 -2.34
C THR A 32 -7.58 -7.99 -2.54
N THR A 33 -7.13 -8.92 -1.68
CA THR A 33 -7.58 -10.31 -1.72
C THR A 33 -9.07 -10.43 -1.45
N ALA A 34 -9.59 -9.75 -0.41
CA ALA A 34 -11.01 -9.71 -0.14
C ALA A 34 -11.82 -9.05 -1.28
N ALA A 35 -11.29 -7.99 -1.89
CA ALA A 35 -11.90 -7.35 -3.05
C ALA A 35 -12.04 -8.33 -4.24
N ILE A 36 -11.02 -9.16 -4.49
CA ILE A 36 -11.05 -10.20 -5.54
C ILE A 36 -12.07 -11.28 -5.20
N GLU A 37 -12.11 -11.76 -3.96
CA GLU A 37 -13.08 -12.78 -3.52
C GLU A 37 -14.52 -12.32 -3.76
N HIS A 38 -14.85 -11.11 -3.33
CA HIS A 38 -16.16 -10.51 -3.55
C HIS A 38 -16.41 -10.18 -5.03
N GLY A 39 -15.39 -9.76 -5.77
CA GLY A 39 -15.47 -9.57 -7.21
C GLY A 39 -15.86 -10.84 -7.97
N LYS A 40 -15.20 -11.97 -7.65
CA LYS A 40 -15.52 -13.29 -8.20
C LYS A 40 -16.92 -13.78 -7.84
N ALA A 41 -17.45 -13.33 -6.71
CA ALA A 41 -18.83 -13.58 -6.29
C ALA A 41 -19.85 -12.63 -6.95
N GLY A 42 -19.41 -11.67 -7.78
CA GLY A 42 -20.28 -10.69 -8.43
C GLY A 42 -20.74 -9.55 -7.52
N HIS A 43 -20.09 -9.35 -6.37
CA HIS A 43 -20.44 -8.33 -5.38
C HIS A 43 -19.68 -7.02 -5.64
N ALA A 44 -20.05 -6.26 -6.67
CA ALA A 44 -19.29 -5.06 -7.07
C ALA A 44 -19.15 -4.02 -5.93
N SER A 45 -20.22 -3.80 -5.17
CA SER A 45 -20.17 -2.85 -4.03
C SER A 45 -19.19 -3.28 -2.95
N VAL A 46 -19.10 -4.58 -2.65
CA VAL A 46 -18.20 -5.10 -1.60
C VAL A 46 -16.75 -5.19 -2.10
N LEU A 47 -16.57 -5.45 -3.41
CA LEU A 47 -15.27 -5.26 -4.06
C LEU A 47 -14.77 -3.83 -3.84
N VAL A 48 -15.60 -2.81 -4.09
CA VAL A 48 -15.21 -1.39 -3.90
C VAL A 48 -14.92 -1.08 -2.43
N GLU A 49 -15.71 -1.64 -1.51
CA GLU A 49 -15.53 -1.49 -0.07
C GLU A 49 -14.14 -1.96 0.39
N HIS A 50 -13.64 -3.07 -0.14
CA HIS A 50 -12.30 -3.54 0.16
C HIS A 50 -11.20 -2.89 -0.71
N ALA A 51 -11.46 -2.59 -1.97
CA ALA A 51 -10.47 -1.96 -2.86
C ALA A 51 -10.09 -0.54 -2.41
N THR A 52 -11.00 0.19 -1.76
CA THR A 52 -10.76 1.55 -1.25
C THR A 52 -9.68 1.62 -0.16
N PRO A 53 -9.78 0.89 0.96
CA PRO A 53 -8.69 0.84 1.96
C PRO A 53 -7.43 0.16 1.42
N ALA A 54 -7.54 -0.79 0.48
CA ALA A 54 -6.35 -1.30 -0.23
C ALA A 54 -5.59 -0.17 -0.95
N LEU A 55 -6.30 0.72 -1.63
CA LEU A 55 -5.71 1.88 -2.30
C LEU A 55 -5.04 2.83 -1.31
N GLU A 56 -5.68 3.13 -0.18
CA GLU A 56 -5.11 3.98 0.87
C GLU A 56 -3.79 3.41 1.41
N HIS A 57 -3.78 2.10 1.71
CA HIS A 57 -2.57 1.41 2.14
C HIS A 57 -1.50 1.35 1.04
N ALA A 58 -1.86 1.09 -0.21
CA ALA A 58 -0.92 1.09 -1.33
C ALA A 58 -0.29 2.49 -1.53
N LEU A 59 -1.07 3.57 -1.42
CA LEU A 59 -0.57 4.95 -1.45
C LEU A 59 0.41 5.23 -0.31
N ALA A 60 0.09 4.80 0.91
CA ALA A 60 1.00 4.94 2.05
C ALA A 60 2.31 4.15 1.84
N GLY A 61 2.21 2.93 1.29
CA GLY A 61 3.38 2.14 0.87
C GLY A 61 4.22 2.85 -0.20
N ALA A 62 3.59 3.52 -1.17
CA ALA A 62 4.26 4.22 -2.26
C ALA A 62 5.13 5.40 -1.78
N VAL A 63 4.75 6.04 -0.66
CA VAL A 63 5.51 7.14 -0.05
C VAL A 63 6.89 6.67 0.43
N VAL A 64 6.97 5.47 0.99
CA VAL A 64 8.20 4.93 1.59
C VAL A 64 8.96 3.98 0.66
N ALA A 65 8.29 3.39 -0.33
CA ALA A 65 8.90 2.48 -1.31
C ALA A 65 9.97 3.18 -2.17
N ARG A 66 10.98 2.42 -2.60
CA ARG A 66 12.06 2.89 -3.48
C ARG A 66 12.36 1.85 -4.56
N GLY A 67 13.02 2.26 -5.64
CA GLY A 67 13.46 1.37 -6.71
C GLY A 67 12.32 0.57 -7.35
N VAL A 68 12.58 -0.71 -7.62
CA VAL A 68 11.62 -1.61 -8.28
C VAL A 68 10.33 -1.81 -7.45
N ALA A 69 10.45 -1.87 -6.12
CA ALA A 69 9.29 -1.96 -5.24
C ALA A 69 8.35 -0.74 -5.39
N LYS A 70 8.91 0.46 -5.58
CA LYS A 70 8.10 1.66 -5.85
C LYS A 70 7.34 1.54 -7.17
N SER A 71 8.00 1.10 -8.24
CA SER A 71 7.34 0.90 -9.55
C SER A 71 6.15 -0.05 -9.45
N HIS A 72 6.33 -1.19 -8.77
CA HIS A 72 5.23 -2.11 -8.52
C HIS A 72 4.14 -1.52 -7.62
N THR A 73 4.50 -0.76 -6.58
CA THR A 73 3.50 -0.12 -5.71
C THR A 73 2.68 0.92 -6.47
N ASP A 74 3.31 1.74 -7.33
CA ASP A 74 2.63 2.74 -8.16
C ASP A 74 1.69 2.10 -9.20
N ASN A 75 2.09 0.96 -9.79
CA ASN A 75 1.21 0.21 -10.68
C ASN A 75 0.02 -0.38 -9.92
N ALA A 76 0.24 -0.95 -8.72
CA ALA A 76 -0.85 -1.45 -7.89
C ALA A 76 -1.85 -0.35 -7.52
N VAL A 77 -1.37 0.86 -7.21
CA VAL A 77 -2.23 2.05 -6.99
C VAL A 77 -3.10 2.31 -8.22
N THR A 78 -2.50 2.34 -9.41
CA THR A 78 -3.23 2.58 -10.67
C THR A 78 -4.30 1.52 -10.91
N ASP A 79 -3.97 0.25 -10.71
CA ASP A 79 -4.92 -0.85 -10.90
C ASP A 79 -6.04 -0.83 -9.86
N LEU A 80 -5.76 -0.48 -8.59
CA LEU A 80 -6.79 -0.31 -7.56
C LEU A 80 -7.74 0.84 -7.88
N GLU A 81 -7.24 1.96 -8.42
CA GLU A 81 -8.09 3.05 -8.91
C GLU A 81 -9.03 2.58 -10.01
N GLN A 82 -8.54 1.75 -10.96
CA GLN A 82 -9.38 1.17 -12.00
C GLN A 82 -10.39 0.15 -11.46
N ALA A 83 -9.98 -0.69 -10.50
CA ALA A 83 -10.88 -1.62 -9.83
C ALA A 83 -12.04 -0.88 -9.15
N ILE A 84 -11.74 0.21 -8.44
CA ILE A 84 -12.75 1.06 -7.79
C ILE A 84 -13.63 1.74 -8.84
N LYS A 85 -13.05 2.29 -9.90
CA LYS A 85 -13.81 2.97 -10.98
C LYS A 85 -14.82 2.02 -11.60
N HIS A 86 -14.38 0.84 -12.03
CA HIS A 86 -15.26 -0.15 -12.66
C HIS A 86 -16.24 -0.77 -11.65
N GLY A 87 -15.82 -1.01 -10.40
CA GLY A 87 -16.74 -1.52 -9.37
C GLY A 87 -17.88 -0.56 -9.06
N LYS A 88 -17.64 0.76 -9.12
CA LYS A 88 -18.68 1.80 -8.98
C LYS A 88 -19.66 1.86 -10.16
N GLU A 89 -19.30 1.29 -11.32
CA GLU A 89 -20.20 1.15 -12.48
C GLU A 89 -21.21 0.01 -12.28
N GLY A 90 -21.07 -0.80 -11.21
CA GLY A 90 -22.03 -1.82 -10.79
C GLY A 90 -21.68 -3.24 -11.20
N ASN A 91 -22.60 -4.18 -10.98
CA ASN A 91 -22.35 -5.61 -11.19
C ASN A 91 -22.05 -5.98 -12.66
N ASP A 92 -22.51 -5.20 -13.62
CA ASP A 92 -22.20 -5.42 -15.05
C ASP A 92 -20.69 -5.24 -15.34
N HIS A 93 -19.98 -4.49 -14.49
CA HIS A 93 -18.55 -4.19 -14.62
C HIS A 93 -17.68 -4.91 -13.58
N VAL A 94 -18.29 -5.76 -12.73
CA VAL A 94 -17.57 -6.45 -11.64
C VAL A 94 -16.45 -7.35 -12.15
N GLY A 95 -16.62 -7.96 -13.32
CA GLY A 95 -15.57 -8.78 -13.95
C GLY A 95 -14.34 -7.95 -14.28
N VAL A 96 -14.52 -6.76 -14.88
CA VAL A 96 -13.42 -5.83 -15.21
C VAL A 96 -12.77 -5.32 -13.93
N ALA A 97 -13.57 -4.95 -12.93
CA ALA A 97 -13.06 -4.51 -11.63
C ALA A 97 -12.23 -5.60 -10.94
N THR A 98 -12.66 -6.86 -11.01
CA THR A 98 -11.95 -8.02 -10.45
C THR A 98 -10.61 -8.23 -11.14
N THR A 99 -10.54 -8.14 -12.47
CA THR A 99 -9.27 -8.27 -13.23
C THR A 99 -8.25 -7.21 -12.81
N TYR A 100 -8.70 -5.97 -12.61
CA TYR A 100 -7.83 -4.91 -12.11
C TYR A 100 -7.35 -5.20 -10.67
N ALA A 101 -8.24 -5.65 -9.78
CA ALA A 101 -7.86 -6.04 -8.42
C ALA A 101 -6.84 -7.21 -8.41
N GLU A 102 -6.99 -8.20 -9.30
CA GLU A 102 -6.03 -9.29 -9.46
C GLU A 102 -4.66 -8.80 -9.92
N THR A 103 -4.63 -7.89 -10.89
CA THR A 103 -3.38 -7.28 -11.38
C THR A 103 -2.70 -6.45 -10.29
N ALA A 104 -3.49 -5.67 -9.52
CA ALA A 104 -2.99 -4.95 -8.36
C ALA A 104 -2.36 -5.90 -7.33
N LEU A 105 -2.99 -7.05 -7.05
CA LEU A 105 -2.46 -8.03 -6.11
C LEU A 105 -1.10 -8.59 -6.54
N GLU A 106 -0.91 -8.85 -7.83
CA GLU A 106 0.38 -9.31 -8.37
C GLU A 106 1.47 -8.26 -8.13
N HIS A 107 1.18 -7.00 -8.40
CA HIS A 107 2.08 -5.89 -8.15
C HIS A 107 2.37 -5.67 -6.66
N LEU A 108 1.36 -5.71 -5.79
CA LEU A 108 1.57 -5.60 -4.34
C LEU A 108 2.45 -6.74 -3.80
N LYS A 109 2.21 -7.98 -4.24
CA LYS A 109 3.07 -9.13 -3.87
C LYS A 109 4.49 -8.98 -4.37
N ALA A 110 4.69 -8.41 -5.57
CA ALA A 110 6.02 -8.14 -6.10
C ALA A 110 6.74 -7.02 -5.31
N ALA A 111 6.01 -5.97 -4.93
CA ALA A 111 6.53 -4.87 -4.11
C ALA A 111 6.89 -5.31 -2.68
N ASN A 112 6.18 -6.30 -2.13
CA ASN A 112 6.35 -6.77 -0.76
C ASN A 112 7.35 -7.94 -0.61
N LYS A 113 8.12 -8.25 -1.66
CA LYS A 113 9.22 -9.22 -1.57
C LYS A 113 10.37 -8.61 -0.77
N LYS A 114 10.80 -9.32 0.28
CA LYS A 114 11.96 -8.96 1.12
C LYS A 114 13.28 -9.37 0.46
#